data_AF-A0AAN9WX31-F1
#
_entry.id   AF-A0AAN9WX31-F1
#
_cell.length_a   1.000
_cell.length_b   1.000
_cell.length_c   1.000
_cell.angle_alpha   90.00
_cell.angle_beta   90.00
_cell.angle_gamma   90.00
#
_symmetry.space_group_name_H-M   'P 1'
#
loop_
_entity.id
_entity.type
_entity.pdbx_description
1 polymer ?
#
loop_
_entity_poly.entity_id
_entity_poly.type
_entity_poly.pdbx_seq_one_letter_code
_entity_poly.pdbx_strand_id
1 'polypeptide(L)'
;MILQEIEIQKGKQIFPKLKKRYDWKRVHRMFWVGIIQGPPQHIFFKCLDKYYPGHDYISIMKKILLDQVIQSPLCIALFFVSNGILEGQEFSVTVSELKKKFIVVYCIDWLLWPPAQVLNFYYVPPQYRVLYVNLTTLMYNVFLSFTKHRE
;
A
#
# COMPACT_ATOMS: atom_id res chain seq x y z
N MET A 1 -42.29 -22.46 7.27
CA MET A 1 -41.11 -23.10 7.89
C MET A 1 -40.16 -23.66 6.82
N ILE A 2 -40.60 -24.61 5.99
CA ILE A 2 -39.76 -25.25 4.94
C ILE A 2 -39.21 -24.26 3.88
N LEU A 3 -40.03 -23.28 3.43
CA LEU A 3 -39.57 -22.26 2.46
C LEU A 3 -38.48 -21.34 3.01
N GLN A 4 -38.53 -21.06 4.32
CA GLN A 4 -37.57 -20.20 5.01
C GLN A 4 -36.20 -20.91 5.16
N GLU A 5 -36.22 -22.22 5.39
CA GLU A 5 -35.01 -23.06 5.41
C GLU A 5 -34.35 -23.15 4.03
N ILE A 6 -35.14 -23.22 2.95
CA ILE A 6 -34.64 -23.26 1.57
C ILE A 6 -33.98 -21.94 1.17
N GLU A 7 -34.54 -20.79 1.55
CA GLU A 7 -33.92 -19.47 1.34
C GLU A 7 -32.62 -19.31 2.12
N ILE A 8 -32.58 -19.78 3.37
CA ILE A 8 -31.36 -19.78 4.20
C ILE A 8 -30.27 -20.66 3.59
N GLN A 9 -30.63 -21.83 3.03
CA GLN A 9 -29.67 -22.70 2.36
C GLN A 9 -29.17 -22.11 1.03
N LYS A 10 -30.04 -21.52 0.22
CA LYS A 10 -29.64 -20.80 -1.01
C LYS A 10 -28.73 -19.61 -0.69
N GLY A 11 -29.02 -18.84 0.36
CA GLY A 11 -28.15 -17.76 0.83
C GLY A 11 -26.74 -18.25 1.23
N LYS A 12 -26.64 -19.39 1.92
CA LYS A 12 -25.35 -20.03 2.26
C LYS A 12 -24.58 -20.55 1.04
N GLN A 13 -25.28 -20.99 -0.01
CA GLN A 13 -24.70 -21.55 -1.23
C GLN A 13 -24.31 -20.45 -2.25
N ILE A 14 -24.98 -19.29 -2.22
CA ILE A 14 -24.65 -18.09 -3.00
C ILE A 14 -23.52 -17.28 -2.33
N PHE A 15 -23.44 -17.29 -1.00
CA PHE A 15 -22.38 -16.63 -0.22
C PHE A 15 -21.45 -17.58 0.57
N PRO A 16 -20.92 -18.67 -0.03
CA PRO A 16 -20.09 -19.63 0.70
C PRO A 16 -18.73 -19.03 1.11
N LYS A 17 -18.31 -17.92 0.48
CA LYS A 17 -17.02 -17.27 0.69
C LYS A 17 -17.02 -16.12 1.72
N LEU A 18 -18.17 -15.73 2.29
CA LEU A 18 -18.21 -14.63 3.28
C LEU A 18 -17.79 -15.06 4.70
N LYS A 19 -17.36 -16.30 4.89
CA LYS A 19 -16.95 -16.84 6.21
C LYS A 19 -15.45 -16.70 6.51
N LYS A 20 -14.74 -15.71 5.94
CA LYS A 20 -13.42 -15.33 6.46
C LYS A 20 -13.59 -14.24 7.52
N ARG A 21 -13.90 -14.69 8.74
CA ARG A 21 -14.13 -13.87 9.94
C ARG A 21 -12.80 -13.23 10.37
N TYR A 22 -12.46 -12.09 9.78
CA TYR A 22 -11.28 -11.24 10.08
C TYR A 22 -9.91 -11.96 10.00
N ASP A 23 -9.12 -11.66 8.97
CA ASP A 23 -7.78 -12.25 8.78
C ASP A 23 -6.75 -11.58 9.72
N TRP A 24 -6.76 -11.97 11.00
CA TRP A 24 -5.83 -11.47 12.02
C TRP A 24 -4.36 -11.64 11.62
N LYS A 25 -4.04 -12.70 10.89
CA LYS A 25 -2.68 -12.92 10.36
C LYS A 25 -2.29 -11.82 9.38
N ARG A 26 -3.20 -11.42 8.48
CA ARG A 26 -2.98 -10.30 7.56
C ARG A 26 -2.80 -8.97 8.28
N VAL A 27 -3.60 -8.70 9.32
CA VAL A 27 -3.47 -7.47 10.12
C VAL A 27 -2.11 -7.42 10.82
N HIS A 28 -1.69 -8.53 11.42
CA HIS A 28 -0.38 -8.65 12.04
C HIS A 28 0.77 -8.46 11.03
N ARG A 29 0.63 -9.00 9.81
CA ARG A 29 1.62 -8.79 8.74
C ARG A 29 1.73 -7.33 8.34
N MET A 30 0.59 -6.65 8.13
CA MET A 30 0.58 -5.23 7.78
C MET A 30 1.17 -4.35 8.90
N PHE A 31 0.92 -4.71 10.15
CA PHE A 31 1.50 -4.03 11.31
C PHE A 31 3.03 -4.13 11.32
N TRP A 32 3.58 -5.33 11.17
CA TRP A 32 5.04 -5.53 11.13
C TRP A 32 5.70 -4.87 9.93
N VAL A 33 5.08 -4.96 8.76
CA VAL A 33 5.55 -4.26 7.57
C VAL A 33 5.62 -2.75 7.81
N GLY A 34 4.60 -2.17 8.46
CA GLY A 34 4.61 -0.75 8.85
C GLY A 34 5.74 -0.40 9.82
N ILE A 35 6.01 -1.24 10.81
CA ILE A 35 7.14 -1.05 11.75
C ILE A 35 8.48 -1.12 11.01
N ILE A 36 8.66 -2.05 10.07
CA ILE A 36 9.91 -2.22 9.33
C ILE A 36 10.13 -1.06 8.34
N GLN A 37 9.07 -0.54 7.71
CA GLN A 37 9.15 0.54 6.73
C GLN A 37 9.25 1.94 7.37
N GLY A 38 8.66 2.15 8.54
CA GLY A 38 8.56 3.46 9.18
C GLY A 38 9.92 4.15 9.43
N PRO A 39 10.90 3.50 10.10
CA PRO A 39 12.19 4.12 10.38
C PRO A 39 13.02 4.45 9.13
N PRO A 40 13.17 3.56 8.13
CA PRO A 40 13.82 3.89 6.86
C PRO A 40 13.18 5.10 6.16
N GLN A 41 11.84 5.14 6.12
CA GLN A 41 11.11 6.25 5.51
C GLN A 41 11.31 7.57 6.27
N HIS A 42 11.32 7.54 7.60
CA HIS A 42 11.59 8.72 8.42
C HIS A 42 13.03 9.26 8.20
N ILE A 43 14.01 8.37 8.10
CA ILE A 43 15.42 8.75 7.84
C ILE A 43 15.55 9.34 6.44
N PHE A 44 14.92 8.73 5.44
CA PHE A 44 14.95 9.20 4.06
C PHE A 44 14.40 10.63 3.93
N PHE A 45 13.25 10.91 4.54
CA PHE A 45 12.68 12.26 4.54
C PHE A 45 13.56 13.28 5.26
N LYS A 46 14.15 12.92 6.42
CA LYS A 46 15.12 13.78 7.10
C LYS A 46 16.34 14.11 6.25
N CYS A 47 16.86 13.13 5.51
CA CYS A 47 17.96 13.35 4.56
C CYS A 47 17.51 14.30 3.44
N LEU A 48 16.33 14.07 2.85
CA LEU A 48 15.77 14.93 1.81
C LEU A 48 15.60 16.38 2.25
N ASP A 49 15.10 16.63 3.46
CA ASP A 49 14.95 17.99 3.99
C ASP A 49 16.30 18.64 4.31
N LYS A 50 17.32 17.84 4.67
CA LYS A 50 18.69 18.34 4.84
C LYS A 50 19.35 18.74 3.52
N TYR A 51 19.17 17.94 2.46
CA TYR A 51 19.78 18.21 1.15
C TYR A 51 18.99 19.23 0.32
N TYR A 52 17.67 19.32 0.52
CA TYR A 52 16.78 20.25 -0.17
C TYR A 52 15.92 21.02 0.85
N PRO A 53 16.49 21.97 1.62
CA PRO A 53 15.75 22.72 2.63
C PRO A 53 14.73 23.72 2.04
N GLY A 54 14.77 23.96 0.73
CA GLY A 54 13.87 24.89 0.04
C GLY A 54 12.42 24.42 0.00
N HIS A 55 11.50 25.37 0.17
CA HIS A 55 10.05 25.18 -0.02
C HIS A 55 9.56 25.71 -1.38
N ASP A 56 10.47 26.07 -2.26
CA ASP A 56 10.16 26.48 -3.63
C ASP A 56 9.66 25.28 -4.45
N TYR A 57 8.85 25.58 -5.47
CA TYR A 57 8.21 24.57 -6.31
C TYR A 57 9.21 23.57 -6.94
N ILE A 58 10.41 24.05 -7.31
CA ILE A 58 11.45 23.22 -7.92
C ILE A 58 12.04 22.26 -6.88
N SER A 59 12.33 22.72 -5.66
CA SER A 59 12.76 21.85 -4.56
C SER A 59 11.69 20.80 -4.24
N ILE A 60 10.41 21.15 -4.18
CA ILE A 60 9.32 20.20 -3.93
C ILE A 60 9.22 19.14 -5.04
N MET A 61 9.28 19.56 -6.31
CA MET A 61 9.29 18.62 -7.45
C MET A 61 10.48 17.65 -7.40
N LYS A 62 11.68 18.13 -7.05
CA LYS A 62 12.87 17.28 -6.89
C LYS A 62 12.68 16.26 -5.78
N LYS A 63 12.12 16.68 -4.63
CA LYS A 63 11.79 15.77 -3.52
C LYS A 63 10.81 14.67 -3.94
N ILE A 64 9.76 15.04 -4.67
CA ILE A 64 8.76 14.07 -5.18
C ILE A 64 9.40 13.10 -6.17
N LEU A 65 10.22 13.59 -7.10
CA LEU A 65 10.91 12.71 -8.06
C LEU A 65 11.87 11.74 -7.37
N LEU A 66 12.64 12.22 -6.38
CA LEU A 66 13.54 11.36 -5.60
C LEU A 66 12.77 10.31 -4.80
N ASP A 67 11.66 10.68 -4.19
CA ASP A 67 10.79 9.74 -3.47
C ASP A 67 10.24 8.67 -4.42
N GLN A 68 9.72 9.06 -5.59
CA GLN A 68 9.15 8.12 -6.54
C GLN A 68 10.19 7.22 -7.21
N VAL A 69 11.42 7.70 -7.46
CA VAL A 69 12.48 6.94 -8.15
C VAL A 69 13.31 6.07 -7.20
N ILE A 70 13.46 6.47 -5.93
CA ILE A 70 14.33 5.76 -4.97
C ILE A 70 13.51 5.10 -3.88
N GLN A 71 12.64 5.86 -3.21
CA GLN A 71 11.96 5.40 -2.02
C GLN A 71 10.80 4.47 -2.32
N SER A 72 9.97 4.80 -3.31
CA SER A 72 8.86 3.93 -3.76
C SER A 72 9.33 2.52 -4.13
N PRO A 73 10.35 2.32 -5.01
CA PRO A 73 10.79 0.98 -5.35
C PRO A 73 11.44 0.25 -4.17
N LEU A 74 12.13 0.97 -3.27
CA LEU A 74 12.67 0.39 -2.03
C LEU A 74 11.55 -0.08 -1.10
N CYS A 75 10.51 0.73 -0.89
CA CYS A 75 9.34 0.38 -0.08
C CYS A 75 8.58 -0.82 -0.66
N ILE A 76 8.41 -0.88 -1.97
CA ILE A 76 7.79 -2.04 -2.65
C ILE A 76 8.64 -3.30 -2.43
N ALA A 77 9.96 -3.22 -2.62
CA ALA A 77 10.84 -4.37 -2.37
C ALA A 77 10.78 -4.81 -0.90
N LEU A 78 10.84 -3.87 0.05
CA LEU A 78 10.76 -4.14 1.48
C LEU A 78 9.43 -4.78 1.85
N PHE A 79 8.32 -4.34 1.25
CA PHE A 79 6.99 -4.90 1.44
C PHE A 79 6.96 -6.38 1.04
N PHE A 80 7.42 -6.71 -0.18
CA PHE A 80 7.41 -8.08 -0.68
C PHE A 80 8.33 -8.99 0.14
N VAL A 81 9.54 -8.53 0.46
CA VAL A 81 10.48 -9.30 1.29
C VAL A 81 9.92 -9.56 2.68
N SER A 82 9.46 -8.50 3.36
CA SER A 82 8.90 -8.63 4.72
C SER A 82 7.69 -9.55 4.73
N ASN A 83 6.86 -9.45 3.70
CA ASN A 83 5.68 -10.29 3.58
C ASN A 83 6.03 -11.76 3.26
N GLY A 84 7.00 -12.02 2.39
CA GLY A 84 7.47 -13.37 2.07
C GLY A 84 8.04 -14.08 3.30
N ILE A 85 8.83 -13.37 4.11
CA ILE A 85 9.33 -13.86 5.41
C ILE A 85 8.17 -14.23 6.34
N LEU A 86 7.17 -13.35 6.46
CA LEU A 86 6.02 -13.57 7.35
C LEU A 86 5.04 -14.65 6.84
N GLU A 87 5.08 -14.99 5.56
CA GLU A 87 4.35 -16.11 4.98
C GLU A 87 5.15 -17.42 5.02
N GLY A 88 6.41 -17.38 5.47
CA GLY A 88 7.29 -18.54 5.55
C GLY A 88 7.74 -19.06 4.18
N GLN A 89 7.70 -18.20 3.16
CA GLN A 89 8.08 -18.57 1.80
C GLN A 89 9.60 -18.58 1.61
N GLU A 90 10.06 -19.37 0.66
CA GLU A 90 11.46 -19.34 0.25
C GLU A 90 11.80 -17.99 -0.41
N PHE A 91 13.04 -17.53 -0.23
CA PHE A 91 13.47 -16.24 -0.78
C PHE A 91 13.40 -16.20 -2.31
N SER A 92 13.72 -17.32 -2.98
CA SER A 92 13.64 -17.47 -4.44
C SER A 92 12.22 -17.21 -4.98
N VAL A 93 11.20 -17.71 -4.27
CA VAL A 93 9.78 -17.51 -4.59
C VAL A 93 9.39 -16.03 -4.40
N THR A 94 9.81 -15.42 -3.30
CA THR A 94 9.55 -14.01 -3.01
C THR A 94 10.14 -13.08 -4.07
N VAL A 95 11.37 -13.35 -4.52
CA VAL A 95 12.03 -12.56 -5.58
C VAL A 95 11.33 -12.76 -6.93
N SER A 96 10.86 -13.97 -7.23
CA SER A 96 10.08 -14.25 -8.45
C SER A 96 8.75 -13.50 -8.45
N GLU A 97 8.02 -13.51 -7.33
CA GLU A 97 6.79 -12.73 -7.17
C GLU A 97 7.03 -11.23 -7.29
N LEU A 98 8.07 -10.72 -6.62
CA LEU A 98 8.47 -9.32 -6.72
C LEU A 98 8.69 -8.95 -8.19
N LYS A 99 9.54 -9.69 -8.93
CA LYS A 99 9.81 -9.38 -10.35
C LYS A 99 8.55 -9.36 -11.22
N LYS A 100 7.63 -10.31 -11.00
CA LYS A 100 6.37 -10.39 -11.76
C LYS A 100 5.43 -9.23 -11.46
N LYS A 101 5.31 -8.86 -10.18
CA LYS A 101 4.31 -7.88 -9.70
C LYS A 101 4.86 -6.46 -9.60
N PHE A 102 6.18 -6.28 -9.59
CA PHE A 102 6.84 -4.99 -9.34
C PHE A 102 6.41 -3.93 -10.34
N ILE A 103 6.47 -4.21 -11.64
CA ILE A 103 6.10 -3.22 -12.67
C ILE A 103 4.64 -2.81 -12.51
N VAL A 104 3.75 -3.77 -12.26
CA VAL A 104 2.31 -3.49 -12.07
C VAL A 104 2.09 -2.61 -10.84
N VAL A 105 2.67 -2.98 -9.70
CA VAL A 105 2.57 -2.21 -8.45
C VAL A 105 3.18 -0.82 -8.60
N TYR A 106 4.35 -0.72 -9.22
CA TYR A 106 5.07 0.53 -9.43
C TYR A 106 4.32 1.48 -10.38
N CYS A 107 3.77 0.97 -11.48
CA CYS A 107 2.93 1.77 -12.38
C CYS A 107 1.67 2.30 -11.67
N ILE A 108 1.09 1.51 -10.77
CA ILE A 108 -0.10 1.93 -10.01
C ILE A 108 0.28 2.97 -8.95
N ASP A 109 1.44 2.82 -8.32
CA ASP A 109 2.01 3.82 -7.42
C ASP A 109 2.17 5.16 -8.14
N TRP A 110 2.76 5.15 -9.34
CA TRP A 110 2.91 6.32 -10.21
C TRP A 110 1.59 6.86 -10.78
N LEU A 111 0.54 6.05 -10.90
CA LEU A 111 -0.76 6.51 -11.36
C LEU A 111 -1.59 7.11 -10.23
N LEU A 112 -1.40 6.62 -8.99
CA LEU A 112 -2.17 7.07 -7.84
C LEU A 112 -1.54 8.30 -7.17
N TRP A 113 -0.24 8.24 -6.86
CA TRP A 113 0.38 9.21 -5.98
C TRP A 113 0.57 10.59 -6.61
N PRO A 114 1.14 10.74 -7.81
CA PRO A 114 1.30 12.06 -8.42
C PRO A 114 -0.02 12.81 -8.59
N PRO A 115 -1.11 12.22 -9.13
CA PRO A 115 -2.41 12.90 -9.18
C PRO A 115 -2.99 13.17 -7.79
N ALA A 116 -2.87 12.24 -6.84
CA ALA A 116 -3.35 12.46 -5.49
C ALA A 116 -2.61 13.61 -4.79
N GLN A 117 -1.29 13.72 -4.98
CA GLN A 117 -0.48 14.81 -4.45
C GLN A 117 -0.83 16.14 -5.12
N VAL A 118 -1.07 16.15 -6.43
CA VAL A 118 -1.56 17.35 -7.13
C VAL A 118 -2.88 17.83 -6.51
N LEU A 119 -3.86 16.93 -6.33
CA LEU A 119 -5.13 17.27 -5.69
C LEU A 119 -4.96 17.75 -4.24
N ASN A 120 -4.07 17.12 -3.49
CA ASN A 120 -3.77 17.47 -2.11
C ASN A 120 -3.19 18.90 -1.99
N PHE A 121 -2.24 19.26 -2.86
CA PHE A 121 -1.62 20.58 -2.81
C PHE A 121 -2.51 21.68 -3.39
N TYR A 122 -3.33 21.38 -4.41
CA TYR A 122 -4.23 22.35 -5.04
C TYR A 122 -5.51 22.60 -4.25
N TYR A 123 -6.19 21.55 -3.78
CA TYR A 123 -7.56 21.66 -3.25
C TYR A 123 -7.65 21.49 -1.73
N VAL A 124 -6.68 20.84 -1.08
CA VAL A 124 -6.79 20.52 0.35
C VAL A 124 -6.06 21.58 1.19
N PRO A 125 -6.79 22.28 2.09
CA PRO A 125 -6.18 23.22 3.01
C PRO A 125 -5.08 22.55 3.85
N PRO A 126 -3.97 23.25 4.19
CA PRO A 126 -2.81 22.66 4.86
C PRO A 126 -3.15 21.79 6.08
N GLN A 127 -4.12 22.22 6.89
CA GLN A 127 -4.59 21.53 8.10
C GLN A 127 -5.25 20.16 7.85
N TYR A 128 -5.73 19.88 6.64
CA TYR A 128 -6.40 18.61 6.29
C TYR A 128 -5.56 17.69 5.38
N ARG A 129 -4.38 18.12 4.94
CA ARG A 129 -3.55 17.36 3.99
C ARG A 129 -3.16 15.98 4.52
N VAL A 130 -2.86 15.88 5.81
CA VAL A 130 -2.52 14.60 6.47
C VAL A 130 -3.72 13.64 6.46
N LEU A 131 -4.93 14.15 6.70
CA LEU A 131 -6.15 13.34 6.66
C LEU A 131 -6.42 12.81 5.24
N TYR A 132 -6.27 13.67 4.23
CA TYR A 132 -6.43 13.29 2.82
C TYR A 132 -5.43 12.21 2.39
N VAL A 133 -4.14 12.37 2.75
CA VAL A 133 -3.10 11.38 2.45
C VAL A 133 -3.43 10.05 3.10
N ASN A 134 -3.83 10.03 4.38
CA ASN A 134 -4.20 8.80 5.07
C ASN A 134 -5.40 8.08 4.42
N LEU A 135 -6.41 8.82 3.94
CA LEU A 135 -7.53 8.24 3.18
C LEU A 135 -7.07 7.62 1.86
N THR A 136 -6.19 8.32 1.14
CA THR A 136 -5.60 7.84 -0.12
C THR A 136 -4.76 6.57 0.12
N THR A 137 -3.95 6.56 1.17
CA THR A 137 -3.17 5.38 1.60
C THR A 137 -4.07 4.20 1.91
N LEU A 138 -5.21 4.43 2.56
CA LEU A 138 -6.17 3.36 2.86
C LEU A 138 -6.74 2.77 1.57
N MET A 139 -7.12 3.60 0.59
CA MET A 139 -7.56 3.15 -0.73
C MET A 139 -6.46 2.37 -1.46
N TYR A 140 -5.22 2.85 -1.41
CA TYR A 140 -4.08 2.15 -1.99
C TYR A 140 -3.84 0.78 -1.35
N ASN A 141 -3.90 0.68 -0.01
CA ASN A 141 -3.73 -0.58 0.71
C ASN A 141 -4.82 -1.61 0.37
N VAL A 142 -6.06 -1.15 0.18
CA VAL A 142 -7.16 -2.01 -0.29
C VAL A 142 -6.84 -2.53 -1.69
N PHE A 143 -6.39 -1.66 -2.59
CA PHE A 143 -6.01 -2.03 -3.95
C PHE A 143 -4.83 -3.01 -3.99
N LEU A 144 -3.76 -2.72 -3.26
CA LEU A 144 -2.55 -3.55 -3.20
C LEU A 144 -2.89 -4.95 -2.67
N SER A 145 -3.79 -5.03 -1.68
CA SER A 145 -4.31 -6.30 -1.22
C SER A 145 -5.12 -7.05 -2.29
N PHE A 146 -5.93 -6.36 -3.08
CA PHE A 146 -6.74 -6.97 -4.13
C PHE A 146 -5.84 -7.57 -5.21
N THR A 147 -4.85 -6.80 -5.69
CA THR A 147 -3.84 -7.24 -6.66
C THR A 147 -3.00 -8.40 -6.14
N LYS A 148 -2.76 -8.45 -4.82
CA LYS A 148 -2.03 -9.56 -4.21
C LYS A 148 -2.86 -10.87 -4.10
N HIS A 149 -4.19 -10.79 -3.98
CA HIS A 149 -5.07 -11.95 -3.79
C HIS A 149 -5.77 -12.46 -5.06
N ARG A 150 -5.65 -11.74 -6.19
CA ARG A 150 -5.98 -12.30 -7.49
C ARG A 150 -4.76 -13.04 -8.03
N GLU A 151 -4.95 -14.33 -8.30
CA GLU A 151 -4.04 -15.18 -9.07
C GLU A 151 -3.96 -14.73 -10.53
#